data_AF-A0A3D0D6A9-F1
#
_entry.id   AF-A0A3D0D6A9-F1
#
_cell.length_a   1.000
_cell.length_b   1.000
_cell.length_c   1.000
_cell.angle_alpha   90.00
_cell.angle_beta   90.00
_cell.angle_gamma   90.00
#
_symmetry.space_group_name_H-M   'P 1'
#
loop_
_entity.id
_entity.type
_entity.pdbx_description
1 polymer ?
#
loop_
_entity_poly.entity_id
_entity_poly.type
_entity_poly.pdbx_seq_one_letter_code
_entity_poly.pdbx_strand_id
1 'polypeptide(L)'
;MQPETHQPTTLIPPYGDRLVDLMVPAEAAEEVTAHANRLPSLQLSERSVCDLELLATGAFSPLDRFMGQEDHRRVLDEMRLASGHIFPIPITLPVEPDEAIRLDQDIALRNAKNELLAVMTIEEIYAWDRDEVAQKVFRTQDLRHPLVAEMHRWGPLNLSGRLQVLQLPRHYDFQDLRLTPAQARCRLERLAVSGFVGTPHSAIPDPRLNVVAFQTRNPLHRVHEELTKRAAQEVDGVLLLHPVVGMTKPGDVDHYTRVRTYKALAQRYYDPDRILLSLLPLAMRLAGPREALWHALIRRNHGANHLIVGRDHASPGKDSTGTPFYGPYDAQQLVQQHGQELGVAVVPFRELVYLPEEDRYEEVSRIPAHTRTASISGTQVREQYLNNGKGLPAWFTRPEVATILAETYPPRHRQGVCIWFTGLSGAGKSTTAEVLTTLLLEHGRQVTVLDGDVVRTHLSKGLGFGKEDRDINIRRIGF
;
A
#
# COMPACT_ATOMS: atom_id res chain seq x y z
N MET A 1 41.63 13.79 14.50
CA MET A 1 40.26 13.26 14.55
C MET A 1 39.54 13.95 15.70
N GLN A 2 38.74 14.97 15.40
CA GLN A 2 37.81 15.52 16.39
C GLN A 2 36.63 14.54 16.49
N PRO A 3 36.11 14.27 17.69
CA PRO A 3 34.92 13.45 17.84
C PRO A 3 33.74 14.21 17.24
N GLU A 4 33.05 13.61 16.28
CA GLU A 4 31.78 14.11 15.78
C GLU A 4 30.82 14.19 16.97
N THR A 5 30.49 15.41 17.39
CA THR A 5 29.46 15.69 18.36
C THR A 5 28.12 15.24 17.76
N HIS A 6 27.62 14.06 18.16
CA HIS A 6 26.24 13.66 17.90
C HIS A 6 25.33 14.75 18.45
N GLN A 7 24.75 15.57 17.57
CA GLN A 7 23.63 16.43 17.94
C GLN A 7 22.50 15.53 18.45
N PRO A 8 21.87 15.82 19.59
CA PRO A 8 20.73 15.06 20.06
C PRO A 8 19.62 15.15 19.00
N THR A 9 19.23 14.00 18.45
CA THR A 9 18.20 13.91 17.41
C THR A 9 16.85 14.35 18.00
N THR A 10 16.17 15.26 17.31
CA THR A 10 14.86 15.78 17.72
C THR A 10 13.72 14.81 17.45
N LEU A 11 13.97 13.70 16.74
CA LEU A 11 12.98 12.66 16.40
C LEU A 11 13.19 11.38 17.22
N ILE A 12 12.14 10.57 17.31
CA ILE A 12 12.23 9.22 17.89
C ILE A 12 13.32 8.39 17.18
N PRO A 13 14.20 7.68 17.91
CA PRO A 13 15.21 6.84 17.30
C PRO A 13 14.59 5.72 16.47
N PRO A 14 15.29 5.21 15.44
CA PRO A 14 14.89 4.00 14.73
C PRO A 14 14.61 2.83 15.68
N TYR A 15 13.81 1.86 15.24
CA TYR A 15 13.57 0.65 16.02
C TYR A 15 14.80 -0.27 15.93
N GLY A 16 15.35 -0.66 17.08
CA GLY A 16 16.68 -1.30 17.15
C GLY A 16 17.86 -0.33 17.04
N ASP A 17 17.66 0.92 17.48
CA ASP A 17 18.66 2.01 17.65
C ASP A 17 19.27 2.61 16.37
N ARG A 18 19.29 1.87 15.27
CA ARG A 18 19.79 2.35 13.97
C ARG A 18 18.89 1.93 12.82
N LEU A 19 18.89 2.72 11.75
CA LEU A 19 18.32 2.27 10.49
C LEU A 19 19.24 1.22 9.90
N VAL A 20 18.66 0.09 9.52
CA VAL A 20 19.29 -0.85 8.61
C VAL A 20 19.50 -0.16 7.27
N ASP A 21 20.68 -0.31 6.69
CA ASP A 21 21.00 0.11 5.33
C ASP A 21 21.67 -1.06 4.63
N LEU A 22 21.00 -1.63 3.62
CA LEU A 22 21.50 -2.78 2.87
C LEU A 22 22.07 -2.36 1.51
N MET A 23 22.14 -1.05 1.24
CA MET A 23 22.68 -0.55 -0.02
C MET A 23 24.18 -0.82 -0.10
N VAL A 24 24.62 -1.36 -1.22
CA VAL A 24 26.04 -1.53 -1.52
C VAL A 24 26.68 -0.14 -1.65
N PRO A 25 27.83 0.12 -0.99
CA PRO A 25 28.57 1.37 -1.17
C PRO A 25 28.91 1.62 -2.64
N ALA A 26 28.93 2.89 -3.04
CA ALA A 26 29.15 3.26 -4.44
C ALA A 26 30.47 2.72 -5.00
N GLU A 27 31.52 2.57 -4.16
CA GLU A 27 32.81 2.03 -4.61
C GLU A 27 32.76 0.53 -4.93
N ALA A 28 31.86 -0.24 -4.30
CA ALA A 28 31.73 -1.68 -4.49
C ALA A 28 30.63 -2.07 -5.51
N ALA A 29 29.83 -1.10 -5.97
CA ALA A 29 28.66 -1.36 -6.80
C ALA A 29 29.01 -2.02 -8.15
N GLU A 30 30.10 -1.58 -8.80
CA GLU A 30 30.54 -2.16 -10.08
C GLU A 30 30.99 -3.61 -9.94
N GLU A 31 31.77 -3.92 -8.90
CA GLU A 31 32.27 -5.26 -8.61
C GLU A 31 31.12 -6.23 -8.31
N VAL A 32 30.21 -5.83 -7.41
CA VAL A 32 29.05 -6.66 -7.04
C VAL A 32 28.11 -6.83 -8.24
N THR A 33 27.94 -5.82 -9.09
CA THR A 33 27.16 -5.94 -10.34
C THR A 33 27.78 -6.94 -11.31
N ALA A 34 29.10 -6.88 -11.52
CA ALA A 34 29.81 -7.83 -12.38
C ALA A 34 29.73 -9.27 -11.84
N HIS A 35 29.81 -9.44 -10.52
CA HIS A 35 29.58 -10.72 -9.86
C HIS A 35 28.15 -11.23 -10.09
N ALA A 36 27.15 -10.40 -9.80
CA ALA A 36 25.73 -10.73 -9.91
C ALA A 36 25.30 -11.18 -11.31
N ASN A 37 25.90 -10.63 -12.37
CA ASN A 37 25.60 -11.01 -13.75
C ASN A 37 26.04 -12.43 -14.12
N ARG A 38 26.86 -13.09 -13.29
CA ARG A 38 27.30 -14.49 -13.48
C ARG A 38 26.52 -15.47 -12.61
N LEU A 39 25.67 -14.98 -11.72
CA LEU A 39 24.90 -15.80 -10.78
C LEU A 39 23.59 -16.30 -11.40
N PRO A 40 23.04 -17.44 -10.93
CA PRO A 40 21.66 -17.75 -11.20
C PRO A 40 20.76 -16.65 -10.65
N SER A 41 19.70 -16.37 -11.39
CA SER A 41 18.82 -15.24 -11.10
C SER A 41 17.46 -15.73 -10.63
N LEU A 42 16.94 -15.12 -9.57
CA LEU A 42 15.58 -15.29 -9.08
C LEU A 42 14.77 -14.04 -9.42
N GLN A 43 13.66 -14.22 -10.14
CA GLN A 43 12.70 -13.14 -10.37
C GLN A 43 11.78 -12.97 -9.15
N LEU A 44 11.79 -11.78 -8.60
CA LEU A 44 10.95 -11.39 -7.47
C LEU A 44 9.53 -11.06 -7.92
N SER A 45 8.57 -11.49 -7.11
CA SER A 45 7.18 -11.00 -7.19
C SER A 45 7.12 -9.48 -6.89
N GLU A 46 6.06 -8.80 -7.33
CA GLU A 46 5.84 -7.38 -7.02
C GLU A 46 5.86 -7.11 -5.50
N ARG A 47 5.30 -8.03 -4.71
CA ARG A 47 5.32 -7.97 -3.24
C ARG A 47 6.74 -8.05 -2.70
N SER A 48 7.51 -9.03 -3.15
CA SER A 48 8.90 -9.22 -2.73
C SER A 48 9.78 -8.05 -3.14
N VAL A 49 9.48 -7.37 -4.25
CA VAL A 49 10.15 -6.13 -4.66
C VAL A 49 9.85 -4.99 -3.68
N CYS A 50 8.58 -4.81 -3.28
CA CYS A 50 8.20 -3.82 -2.26
C CYS A 50 8.87 -4.12 -0.90
N ASP A 51 8.89 -5.40 -0.50
CA ASP A 51 9.51 -5.82 0.75
C ASP A 51 11.04 -5.61 0.72
N LEU A 52 11.69 -5.93 -0.39
CA LEU A 52 13.12 -5.67 -0.59
C LEU A 52 13.44 -4.18 -0.49
N GLU A 53 12.62 -3.30 -1.08
CA GLU A 53 12.81 -1.84 -1.00
C GLU A 53 12.74 -1.33 0.45
N LEU A 54 11.81 -1.87 1.25
CA LEU A 54 11.64 -1.48 2.65
C LEU A 54 12.67 -2.12 3.60
N LEU A 55 13.17 -3.32 3.28
CA LEU A 55 14.35 -3.89 3.94
C LEU A 55 15.59 -3.04 3.65
N ALA A 56 15.84 -2.73 2.37
CA ALA A 56 17.03 -2.03 1.91
C ALA A 56 17.23 -0.66 2.55
N THR A 57 16.13 0.06 2.72
CA THR A 57 16.12 1.46 3.20
C THR A 57 15.92 1.58 4.71
N GLY A 58 15.79 0.46 5.43
CA GLY A 58 15.63 0.44 6.87
C GLY A 58 14.22 0.73 7.37
N ALA A 59 13.21 0.72 6.50
CA ALA A 59 11.83 0.90 6.91
C ALA A 59 11.34 -0.28 7.79
N PHE A 60 11.93 -1.47 7.63
CA PHE A 60 11.70 -2.64 8.46
C PHE A 60 12.73 -2.84 9.58
N SER A 61 13.58 -1.86 9.89
CA SER A 61 14.53 -1.96 11.01
C SER A 61 13.83 -2.46 12.29
N PRO A 62 14.43 -3.42 13.03
CA PRO A 62 15.81 -3.93 12.87
C PRO A 62 15.97 -5.09 11.87
N LEU A 63 14.92 -5.51 11.15
CA LEU A 63 15.01 -6.61 10.19
C LEU A 63 15.92 -6.23 9.00
N ASP A 64 16.93 -7.06 8.74
CA ASP A 64 17.99 -6.81 7.75
C ASP A 64 18.03 -7.82 6.58
N ARG A 65 17.03 -8.70 6.53
CA ARG A 65 16.91 -9.80 5.57
C ARG A 65 15.46 -10.25 5.43
N PHE A 66 15.18 -11.06 4.42
CA PHE A 66 13.99 -11.92 4.47
C PHE A 66 14.15 -12.90 5.64
N MET A 67 13.12 -13.07 6.45
CA MET A 67 13.20 -13.78 7.73
C MET A 67 13.72 -15.22 7.56
N GLY A 68 14.67 -15.60 8.41
CA GLY A 68 15.05 -17.00 8.61
C GLY A 68 13.95 -17.78 9.33
N GLN A 69 14.13 -19.09 9.48
CA GLN A 69 13.12 -19.98 10.04
C GLN A 69 12.77 -19.62 11.50
N GLU A 70 13.77 -19.25 12.30
CA GLU A 70 13.57 -18.89 13.72
C GLU A 70 12.76 -17.58 13.85
N ASP A 71 13.18 -16.52 13.16
CA ASP A 71 12.46 -15.25 13.13
C ASP A 71 11.03 -15.46 12.62
N HIS A 72 10.86 -16.20 11.53
CA HIS A 72 9.54 -16.50 10.98
C HIS A 72 8.63 -17.17 12.03
N ARG A 73 9.09 -18.23 12.70
CA ARG A 73 8.29 -18.93 13.71
C ARG A 73 7.91 -18.02 14.87
N ARG A 74 8.86 -17.25 15.41
CA ARG A 74 8.60 -16.34 16.53
C ARG A 74 7.70 -15.18 16.14
N VAL A 75 7.76 -14.70 14.91
CA VAL A 75 6.83 -13.68 14.41
C VAL A 75 5.41 -14.24 14.31
N LEU A 76 5.24 -15.49 13.88
CA LEU A 76 3.92 -16.13 13.87
C LEU A 76 3.34 -16.29 15.28
N ASP A 77 4.14 -16.76 16.23
CA ASP A 77 3.68 -17.13 17.57
C ASP A 77 3.62 -15.96 18.56
N GLU A 78 4.64 -15.09 18.53
CA GLU A 78 4.90 -14.08 19.56
C GLU A 78 4.84 -12.65 19.02
N MET A 79 4.73 -12.46 17.70
CA MET A 79 4.90 -11.16 17.02
C MET A 79 6.26 -10.52 17.34
N ARG A 80 7.31 -11.35 17.46
CA ARG A 80 8.67 -10.93 17.79
C ARG A 80 9.70 -11.62 16.92
N LEU A 81 10.78 -10.91 16.63
CA LEU A 81 12.01 -11.48 16.09
C LEU A 81 12.74 -12.31 17.16
N ALA A 82 13.69 -13.14 16.74
CA ALA A 82 14.60 -13.88 17.60
C ALA A 82 15.37 -12.97 18.56
N SER A 83 15.70 -11.76 18.11
CA SER A 83 16.32 -10.70 18.93
C SER A 83 15.41 -10.15 20.04
N GLY A 84 14.13 -10.53 20.07
CA GLY A 84 13.14 -10.08 21.04
C GLY A 84 12.36 -8.83 20.62
N HIS A 85 12.80 -8.11 19.59
CA HIS A 85 12.10 -6.94 19.04
C HIS A 85 10.72 -7.30 18.50
N ILE A 86 9.72 -6.43 18.71
CA ILE A 86 8.38 -6.58 18.13
C ILE A 86 8.46 -6.55 16.61
N PHE A 87 7.91 -7.56 15.96
CA PHE A 87 7.69 -7.58 14.53
C PHE A 87 6.48 -8.49 14.22
N PRO A 88 5.31 -7.94 13.87
CA PRO A 88 4.06 -8.72 13.88
C PRO A 88 3.71 -9.41 12.56
N ILE A 89 4.39 -9.08 11.44
CA ILE A 89 4.09 -9.57 10.10
C ILE A 89 5.29 -10.35 9.55
N PRO A 90 5.12 -11.59 9.04
CA PRO A 90 6.23 -12.31 8.43
C PRO A 90 6.65 -11.68 7.10
N ILE A 91 7.94 -11.48 6.89
CA ILE A 91 8.55 -10.95 5.66
C ILE A 91 9.50 -12.02 5.12
N THR A 92 8.97 -12.88 4.26
CA THR A 92 9.69 -14.03 3.71
C THR A 92 9.82 -13.92 2.19
N LEU A 93 10.72 -14.71 1.61
CA LEU A 93 10.89 -14.82 0.17
C LEU A 93 10.47 -16.22 -0.29
N PRO A 94 9.16 -16.43 -0.60
CA PRO A 94 8.67 -17.72 -1.05
C PRO A 94 9.11 -18.01 -2.49
N VAL A 95 9.57 -19.24 -2.73
CA VAL A 95 10.05 -19.70 -4.03
C VAL A 95 9.56 -21.12 -4.34
N GLU A 96 9.39 -21.40 -5.63
CA GLU A 96 9.24 -22.78 -6.10
C GLU A 96 10.59 -23.50 -5.99
N PRO A 97 10.61 -24.83 -5.75
CA PRO A 97 11.84 -25.60 -5.76
C PRO A 97 12.58 -25.46 -7.10
N ASP A 98 13.85 -25.10 -7.04
CA ASP A 98 14.73 -24.92 -8.21
C ASP A 98 16.11 -25.51 -7.90
N GLU A 99 16.61 -26.41 -8.75
CA GLU A 99 17.90 -27.09 -8.60
C GLU A 99 19.11 -26.13 -8.70
N ALA A 100 18.90 -24.95 -9.28
CA ALA A 100 19.91 -23.88 -9.41
C ALA A 100 20.09 -23.07 -8.11
N ILE A 101 19.20 -23.22 -7.14
CA ILE A 101 19.19 -22.50 -5.86
C ILE A 101 19.65 -23.46 -4.75
N ARG A 102 20.80 -23.18 -4.13
CA ARG A 102 21.39 -24.04 -3.09
C ARG A 102 21.81 -23.22 -1.88
N LEU A 103 21.97 -23.91 -0.75
CA LEU A 103 22.53 -23.33 0.47
C LEU A 103 23.96 -22.83 0.22
N ASP A 104 24.37 -21.77 0.93
CA ASP A 104 25.70 -21.15 0.87
C ASP A 104 26.08 -20.58 -0.51
N GLN A 105 25.06 -20.30 -1.33
CA GLN A 105 25.22 -19.80 -2.70
C GLN A 105 24.72 -18.36 -2.82
N ASP A 106 25.41 -17.56 -3.62
CA ASP A 106 24.92 -16.26 -4.05
C ASP A 106 23.93 -16.39 -5.22
N ILE A 107 22.82 -15.67 -5.13
CA ILE A 107 21.85 -15.52 -6.22
C ILE A 107 21.60 -14.05 -6.54
N ALA A 108 21.33 -13.75 -7.80
CA ALA A 108 20.92 -12.43 -8.24
C ALA A 108 19.39 -12.26 -8.11
N LEU A 109 18.94 -11.26 -7.36
CA LEU A 109 17.53 -10.91 -7.25
C LEU A 109 17.17 -9.88 -8.32
N ARG A 110 16.19 -10.21 -9.16
CA ARG A 110 15.74 -9.36 -10.27
C ARG A 110 14.25 -9.07 -10.16
N ASN A 111 13.79 -7.95 -10.69
CA ASN A 111 12.34 -7.73 -10.83
C ASN A 111 11.76 -8.46 -12.05
N ALA A 112 10.44 -8.35 -12.25
CA ALA A 112 9.74 -8.93 -13.41
C ALA A 112 10.21 -8.40 -14.78
N LYS A 113 10.95 -7.29 -14.82
CA LYS A 113 11.57 -6.71 -16.04
C LYS A 113 13.04 -7.13 -16.20
N ASN A 114 13.53 -8.09 -15.41
CA ASN A 114 14.93 -8.53 -15.35
C ASN A 114 15.95 -7.48 -14.89
N GLU A 115 15.50 -6.37 -14.30
CA GLU A 115 16.40 -5.40 -13.69
C GLU A 115 17.01 -6.02 -12.43
N LEU A 116 18.34 -5.99 -12.32
CA LEU A 116 19.08 -6.47 -11.16
C LEU A 116 18.87 -5.53 -9.97
N LEU A 117 18.40 -6.04 -8.84
CA LEU A 117 18.13 -5.24 -7.64
C LEU A 117 19.13 -5.53 -6.52
N ALA A 118 19.43 -6.81 -6.27
CA ALA A 118 20.29 -7.21 -5.16
C ALA A 118 21.01 -8.53 -5.44
N VAL A 119 22.02 -8.83 -4.64
CA VAL A 119 22.58 -10.17 -4.47
C VAL A 119 22.16 -10.68 -3.10
N MET A 120 21.79 -11.96 -3.02
CA MET A 120 21.48 -12.63 -1.76
C MET A 120 22.37 -13.86 -1.60
N THR A 121 23.12 -13.92 -0.49
CA THR A 121 23.83 -15.14 -0.07
C THR A 121 22.86 -15.99 0.72
N ILE A 122 22.48 -17.15 0.20
CA ILE A 122 21.46 -18.02 0.81
C ILE A 122 22.04 -18.69 2.06
N GLU A 123 21.50 -18.36 3.22
CA GLU A 123 21.89 -18.92 4.52
C GLU A 123 20.86 -19.94 5.02
N GLU A 124 19.61 -19.87 4.57
CA GLU A 124 18.56 -20.84 4.92
C GLU A 124 17.59 -21.10 3.76
N ILE A 125 17.16 -22.36 3.64
CA ILE A 125 16.05 -22.80 2.79
C ILE A 125 15.12 -23.65 3.66
N TYR A 126 13.88 -23.20 3.87
CA TYR A 126 12.97 -23.90 4.78
C TYR A 126 11.55 -23.95 4.23
N ALA A 127 10.85 -25.06 4.51
CA ALA A 127 9.43 -25.20 4.20
C ALA A 127 8.58 -24.40 5.19
N TRP A 128 7.43 -23.92 4.74
CA TRP A 128 6.48 -23.19 5.56
C TRP A 128 5.05 -23.69 5.33
N ASP A 129 4.22 -23.56 6.35
CA ASP A 129 2.81 -23.94 6.29
C ASP A 129 1.95 -22.70 6.03
N ARG A 130 1.33 -22.66 4.85
CA ARG A 130 0.46 -21.56 4.41
C ARG A 130 -0.77 -21.41 5.29
N ASP A 131 -1.35 -22.52 5.76
CA ASP A 131 -2.59 -22.55 6.52
C ASP A 131 -2.32 -22.12 7.96
N GLU A 132 -1.15 -22.47 8.49
CA GLU A 132 -0.64 -21.95 9.76
C GLU A 132 -0.46 -20.43 9.70
N VAL A 133 0.22 -19.91 8.68
CA VAL A 133 0.39 -18.47 8.49
C VAL A 133 -0.96 -17.78 8.36
N ALA A 134 -1.87 -18.35 7.54
CA ALA A 134 -3.20 -17.80 7.34
C ALA A 134 -3.96 -17.65 8.65
N GLN A 135 -3.97 -18.73 9.45
CA GLN A 135 -4.66 -18.76 10.73
C GLN A 135 -4.01 -17.86 11.78
N LYS A 136 -2.68 -17.89 11.94
CA LYS A 136 -2.00 -17.13 13.00
C LYS A 136 -1.91 -15.64 12.69
N VAL A 137 -1.71 -15.26 11.44
CA VAL A 137 -1.51 -13.86 11.03
C VAL A 137 -2.84 -13.17 10.67
N PHE A 138 -3.70 -13.82 9.89
CA PHE A 138 -4.95 -13.22 9.39
C PHE A 138 -6.21 -13.68 10.14
N ARG A 139 -6.07 -14.60 11.11
CA ARG A 139 -7.18 -15.20 11.88
C ARG A 139 -8.21 -15.94 11.01
N THR A 140 -7.84 -16.31 9.79
CA THR A 140 -8.77 -16.89 8.81
C THR A 140 -8.03 -17.66 7.72
N GLN A 141 -8.67 -18.69 7.19
CA GLN A 141 -8.29 -19.39 5.96
C GLN A 141 -9.25 -19.07 4.80
N ASP A 142 -10.17 -18.11 4.98
CA ASP A 142 -11.11 -17.73 3.93
C ASP A 142 -10.39 -17.04 2.76
N LEU A 143 -10.55 -17.59 1.55
CA LEU A 143 -9.98 -17.06 0.30
C LEU A 143 -10.51 -15.67 -0.07
N ARG A 144 -11.59 -15.19 0.56
CA ARG A 144 -12.04 -13.80 0.42
C ARG A 144 -11.10 -12.81 1.09
N HIS A 145 -10.24 -13.26 2.01
CA HIS A 145 -9.12 -12.47 2.49
C HIS A 145 -8.07 -12.38 1.36
N PRO A 146 -7.77 -11.18 0.81
CA PRO A 146 -6.99 -11.07 -0.43
C PRO A 146 -5.62 -11.73 -0.36
N LEU A 147 -4.93 -11.62 0.79
CA LEU A 147 -3.63 -12.24 0.94
C LEU A 147 -3.72 -13.77 1.13
N VAL A 148 -4.79 -14.29 1.74
CA VAL A 148 -4.95 -15.74 1.86
C VAL A 148 -5.09 -16.35 0.47
N ALA A 149 -5.92 -15.74 -0.40
CA ALA A 149 -5.99 -16.13 -1.80
C ALA A 149 -4.65 -15.96 -2.56
N GLU A 150 -3.90 -14.89 -2.28
CA GLU A 150 -2.60 -14.66 -2.93
C GLU A 150 -1.58 -15.76 -2.58
N MET A 151 -1.48 -16.12 -1.28
CA MET A 151 -0.55 -17.12 -0.75
C MET A 151 -0.72 -18.51 -1.36
N HIS A 152 -1.91 -18.85 -1.88
CA HIS A 152 -2.10 -20.13 -2.56
C HIS A 152 -1.22 -20.32 -3.80
N ARG A 153 -0.72 -19.21 -4.38
CA ARG A 153 0.16 -19.20 -5.55
C ARG A 153 1.64 -19.03 -5.19
N TRP A 154 1.97 -18.94 -3.91
CA TRP A 154 3.35 -18.80 -3.45
C TRP A 154 4.02 -20.17 -3.39
N GLY A 155 5.32 -20.19 -3.65
CA GLY A 155 6.10 -21.41 -3.59
C GLY A 155 6.23 -21.95 -2.15
N PRO A 156 6.40 -23.27 -1.99
CA PRO A 156 6.34 -23.96 -0.70
C PRO A 156 7.58 -23.78 0.18
N LEU A 157 8.65 -23.19 -0.35
CA LEU A 157 9.91 -22.94 0.35
C LEU A 157 10.12 -21.45 0.54
N ASN A 158 10.72 -21.04 1.64
CA ASN A 158 11.24 -19.69 1.83
C ASN A 158 12.78 -19.71 1.75
N LEU A 159 13.33 -18.66 1.16
CA LEU A 159 14.76 -18.36 1.22
C LEU A 159 15.03 -17.25 2.24
N SER A 160 16.12 -17.39 2.98
CA SER A 160 16.68 -16.34 3.82
C SER A 160 18.18 -16.26 3.63
N GLY A 161 18.74 -15.07 3.83
CA GLY A 161 20.13 -14.81 3.54
C GLY A 161 20.52 -13.36 3.68
N ARG A 162 21.82 -13.11 3.67
CA ARG A 162 22.38 -11.76 3.66
C ARG A 162 22.09 -11.08 2.33
N LEU A 163 21.65 -9.82 2.38
CA LEU A 163 21.33 -9.02 1.21
C LEU A 163 22.42 -7.96 0.95
N GLN A 164 22.75 -7.81 -0.32
CA GLN A 164 23.55 -6.70 -0.85
C GLN A 164 22.74 -6.01 -1.95
N VAL A 165 22.12 -4.87 -1.62
CA VAL A 165 21.19 -4.18 -2.52
C VAL A 165 21.96 -3.21 -3.42
N LEU A 166 21.94 -3.49 -4.72
CA LEU A 166 22.65 -2.70 -5.73
C LEU A 166 21.87 -1.44 -6.13
N GLN A 167 20.55 -1.58 -6.29
CA GLN A 167 19.67 -0.46 -6.58
C GLN A 167 18.26 -0.74 -6.04
N LEU A 168 17.58 0.34 -5.65
CA LEU A 168 16.16 0.29 -5.33
C LEU A 168 15.32 0.13 -6.61
N PRO A 169 14.09 -0.39 -6.50
CA PRO A 169 13.17 -0.44 -7.63
C PRO A 169 12.97 0.96 -8.24
N ARG A 170 13.07 1.05 -9.57
CA ARG A 170 12.93 2.34 -10.27
C ARG A 170 11.48 2.78 -10.32
N HIS A 171 11.19 3.88 -9.65
CA HIS A 171 9.90 4.56 -9.71
C HIS A 171 10.03 5.85 -10.53
N TYR A 172 9.21 6.02 -11.57
CA TYR A 172 9.21 7.22 -12.42
C TYR A 172 8.13 8.22 -11.99
N ASP A 173 7.20 7.79 -11.14
CA ASP A 173 6.08 8.56 -10.65
C ASP A 173 6.40 9.22 -9.31
N PHE A 174 6.09 10.51 -9.19
CA PHE A 174 6.12 11.26 -7.94
C PHE A 174 7.41 11.12 -7.12
N GLN A 175 8.57 11.08 -7.79
CA GLN A 175 9.89 10.82 -7.18
C GLN A 175 10.16 11.72 -5.97
N ASP A 176 9.79 13.00 -6.04
CA ASP A 176 9.99 13.97 -4.96
C ASP A 176 9.24 13.62 -3.66
N LEU A 177 8.22 12.76 -3.75
CA LEU A 177 7.39 12.34 -2.62
C LEU A 177 7.76 10.94 -2.11
N ARG A 178 8.60 10.17 -2.83
CA ARG A 178 9.02 8.82 -2.42
C ARG A 178 10.26 8.92 -1.53
N LEU A 179 10.04 9.25 -0.26
CA LEU A 179 11.13 9.46 0.68
C LEU A 179 11.48 8.17 1.41
N THR A 180 12.77 7.80 1.41
CA THR A 180 13.30 6.75 2.30
C THR A 180 13.17 7.17 3.78
N PRO A 181 13.27 6.26 4.76
CA PRO A 181 13.28 6.60 6.18
C PRO A 181 14.29 7.70 6.53
N ALA A 182 15.51 7.63 6.00
CA ALA A 182 16.55 8.64 6.20
C ALA A 182 16.15 10.01 5.62
N GLN A 183 15.59 10.03 4.40
CA GLN A 183 15.14 11.27 3.76
C GLN A 183 13.92 11.88 4.47
N ALA A 184 12.95 11.06 4.90
CA ALA A 184 11.79 11.50 5.66
C ALA A 184 12.21 12.11 7.01
N ARG A 185 13.11 11.46 7.74
CA ARG A 185 13.69 12.00 8.98
C ARG A 185 14.39 13.34 8.75
N CYS A 186 15.24 13.42 7.73
CA CYS A 186 15.93 14.68 7.38
C CYS A 186 14.93 15.81 7.07
N ARG A 187 13.82 15.52 6.37
CA ARG A 187 12.76 16.51 6.10
C ARG A 187 12.01 16.92 7.36
N LEU A 188 11.68 15.98 8.24
CA LEU A 188 11.01 16.26 9.51
C LEU A 188 11.87 17.08 10.46
N GLU A 189 13.18 16.81 10.54
CA GLU A 189 14.13 17.60 11.33
C GLU A 189 14.22 19.05 10.84
N ARG A 190 14.18 19.27 9.52
CA ARG A 190 14.14 20.63 8.96
C ARG A 190 12.87 21.39 9.36
N LEU A 191 11.72 20.72 9.38
CA LEU A 191 10.46 21.32 9.85
C LEU A 191 10.50 21.64 11.35
N ALA A 192 11.22 20.85 12.15
CA ALA A 192 11.42 21.14 13.57
C ALA A 192 12.21 22.44 13.81
N VAL A 193 13.29 22.63 13.05
CA VAL A 193 14.20 23.78 13.18
C VAL A 193 13.54 25.09 12.71
N SER A 194 12.60 25.05 11.77
CA SER A 194 11.95 26.23 11.20
C SER A 194 10.84 26.84 12.07
N GLY A 195 10.43 26.24 13.20
CA GLY A 195 9.38 26.87 14.00
C GLY A 195 8.83 26.20 15.26
N PHE A 196 9.40 25.10 15.79
CA PHE A 196 8.77 24.47 16.95
C PHE A 196 9.72 23.74 17.92
N VAL A 197 9.88 24.29 19.12
CA VAL A 197 10.41 23.60 20.30
C VAL A 197 9.22 23.30 21.22
N GLY A 198 8.99 22.01 21.49
CA GLY A 198 7.74 21.48 22.05
C GLY A 198 7.36 22.02 23.43
N THR A 199 6.05 22.19 23.64
CA THR A 199 5.48 22.44 24.97
C THR A 199 5.37 21.15 25.79
N PRO A 200 5.55 21.21 27.13
CA PRO A 200 5.69 20.04 28.00
C PRO A 200 4.34 19.40 28.40
N HIS A 201 3.48 19.01 27.45
CA HIS A 201 2.16 18.42 27.75
C HIS A 201 1.91 17.01 27.18
N SER A 202 2.94 16.32 26.67
CA SER A 202 2.84 14.89 26.37
C SER A 202 3.02 14.04 27.63
N ALA A 203 2.19 13.00 27.79
CA ALA A 203 2.25 12.02 28.89
C ALA A 203 3.54 11.15 28.89
N ILE A 204 4.47 11.43 27.97
CA ILE A 204 5.82 10.87 27.91
C ILE A 204 6.81 12.06 27.94
N PRO A 205 7.73 12.14 28.91
CA PRO A 205 8.65 13.27 29.08
C PRO A 205 9.80 13.21 28.08
N ASP A 206 9.48 13.39 26.79
CA ASP A 206 10.47 13.38 25.71
C ASP A 206 10.49 14.77 25.04
N PRO A 207 11.61 15.54 25.09
CA PRO A 207 11.72 16.87 24.48
C PRO A 207 11.77 16.83 22.93
N ARG A 208 11.34 15.72 22.32
CA ARG A 208 11.36 15.45 20.89
C ARG A 208 10.17 16.06 20.17
N LEU A 209 10.36 16.35 18.89
CA LEU A 209 9.30 16.76 17.96
C LEU A 209 8.25 15.65 17.89
N ASN A 210 6.98 16.03 18.13
CA ASN A 210 5.86 15.12 17.89
C ASN A 210 5.57 15.03 16.40
N VAL A 211 5.58 13.81 15.89
CA VAL A 211 5.25 13.50 14.51
C VAL A 211 4.14 12.46 14.51
N VAL A 212 2.98 12.86 14.01
CA VAL A 212 1.81 12.00 13.89
C VAL A 212 1.69 11.46 12.47
N ALA A 213 1.78 10.15 12.32
CA ALA A 213 1.63 9.50 11.03
C ALA A 213 0.17 9.15 10.74
N PHE A 214 -0.23 9.38 9.49
CA PHE A 214 -1.52 8.93 8.97
C PHE A 214 -1.33 7.92 7.83
N GLN A 215 -1.76 6.68 8.09
CA GLN A 215 -1.84 5.61 7.11
C GLN A 215 -3.10 5.77 6.27
N THR A 216 -2.99 5.69 4.94
CA THR A 216 -4.15 5.54 4.07
C THR A 216 -3.84 4.79 2.79
N ARG A 217 -4.87 4.13 2.24
CA ARG A 217 -4.90 3.54 0.90
C ARG A 217 -6.08 4.06 0.06
N ASN A 218 -6.84 5.02 0.60
CA ASN A 218 -8.05 5.58 0.00
C ASN A 218 -7.86 7.08 -0.26
N PRO A 219 -8.61 7.68 -1.22
CA PRO A 219 -8.71 9.13 -1.33
C PRO A 219 -9.14 9.77 0.00
N LEU A 220 -8.61 10.95 0.31
CA LEU A 220 -9.01 11.66 1.52
C LEU A 220 -10.17 12.61 1.24
N HIS A 221 -11.22 12.43 2.02
CA HIS A 221 -12.38 13.30 2.10
C HIS A 221 -12.29 14.24 3.30
N ARG A 222 -13.23 15.19 3.45
CA ARG A 222 -13.16 16.20 4.52
C ARG A 222 -13.13 15.60 5.92
N VAL A 223 -13.82 14.48 6.15
CA VAL A 223 -13.75 13.77 7.44
C VAL A 223 -12.32 13.35 7.81
N HIS A 224 -11.53 12.93 6.82
CA HIS A 224 -10.13 12.54 7.05
C HIS A 224 -9.24 13.77 7.23
N GLU A 225 -9.53 14.86 6.51
CA GLU A 225 -8.84 16.14 6.66
C GLU A 225 -9.01 16.72 8.08
N GLU A 226 -10.23 16.73 8.59
CA GLU A 226 -10.51 17.20 9.96
C GLU A 226 -9.86 16.30 11.00
N LEU A 227 -9.93 14.98 10.80
CA LEU A 227 -9.31 13.97 11.66
C LEU A 227 -7.80 14.22 11.80
N THR A 228 -7.07 14.33 10.69
CA THR A 228 -5.61 14.47 10.72
C THR A 228 -5.18 15.81 11.29
N LYS A 229 -5.94 16.88 11.04
CA LYS A 229 -5.72 18.20 11.65
C LYS A 229 -5.91 18.16 13.16
N ARG A 230 -7.00 17.57 13.65
CA ARG A 230 -7.25 17.41 15.09
C ARG A 230 -6.17 16.57 15.75
N ALA A 231 -5.78 15.46 15.12
CA ALA A 231 -4.72 14.59 15.63
C ALA A 231 -3.37 15.32 15.74
N ALA A 232 -2.99 16.10 14.73
CA ALA A 232 -1.76 16.89 14.75
C ALA A 232 -1.81 18.02 15.79
N GLN A 233 -2.98 18.63 16.02
CA GLN A 233 -3.18 19.65 17.05
C GLN A 233 -3.15 19.05 18.47
N GLU A 234 -3.78 17.90 18.70
CA GLU A 234 -3.86 17.24 20.00
C GLU A 234 -2.48 16.87 20.55
N VAL A 235 -1.58 16.40 19.68
CA VAL A 235 -0.20 16.05 20.04
C VAL A 235 0.78 17.21 19.86
N ASP A 236 0.27 18.37 19.43
CA ASP A 236 1.03 19.54 18.99
C ASP A 236 2.26 19.18 18.15
N GLY A 237 2.01 18.56 16.99
CA GLY A 237 3.04 17.97 16.15
C GLY A 237 2.94 18.29 14.66
N VAL A 238 3.81 17.65 13.90
CA VAL A 238 3.83 17.64 12.43
C VAL A 238 3.09 16.40 11.93
N LEU A 239 2.22 16.57 10.93
CA LEU A 239 1.54 15.46 10.27
C LEU A 239 2.45 14.82 9.22
N LEU A 240 2.83 13.56 9.43
CA LEU A 240 3.37 12.70 8.38
C LEU A 240 2.21 12.04 7.64
N LEU A 241 1.72 12.68 6.57
CA LEU A 241 0.73 12.11 5.67
C LEU A 241 1.41 11.04 4.81
N HIS A 242 1.16 9.77 5.12
CA HIS A 242 1.98 8.67 4.64
C HIS A 242 1.18 7.61 3.87
N PRO A 243 0.57 7.95 2.71
CA PRO A 243 -0.21 7.00 1.92
C PRO A 243 0.64 5.85 1.36
N VAL A 244 0.01 4.67 1.25
CA VAL A 244 0.61 3.50 0.60
C VAL A 244 0.42 3.60 -0.92
N VAL A 245 1.51 3.40 -1.66
CA VAL A 245 1.54 3.39 -3.13
C VAL A 245 2.10 2.08 -3.72
N GLY A 246 2.50 1.14 -2.86
CA GLY A 246 2.71 -0.26 -3.27
C GLY A 246 1.38 -1.00 -3.42
N MET A 247 1.37 -2.29 -3.11
CA MET A 247 0.16 -3.12 -3.23
C MET A 247 -0.85 -2.81 -2.12
N THR A 248 -2.08 -2.44 -2.50
CA THR A 248 -3.19 -2.20 -1.56
C THR A 248 -4.29 -3.26 -1.74
N LYS A 249 -5.54 -2.97 -1.33
CA LYS A 249 -6.63 -3.93 -1.51
C LYS A 249 -7.07 -3.96 -2.99
N PRO A 250 -7.30 -5.15 -3.58
CA PRO A 250 -7.88 -5.24 -4.92
C PRO A 250 -9.20 -4.46 -5.03
N GLY A 251 -9.30 -3.62 -6.06
CA GLY A 251 -10.46 -2.75 -6.31
C GLY A 251 -10.43 -1.39 -5.58
N ASP A 252 -9.36 -1.08 -4.84
CA ASP A 252 -9.11 0.29 -4.38
C ASP A 252 -8.87 1.23 -5.59
N VAL A 253 -9.01 2.53 -5.34
CA VAL A 253 -8.65 3.56 -6.32
C VAL A 253 -7.16 3.48 -6.63
N ASP A 254 -6.78 3.59 -7.91
CA ASP A 254 -5.38 3.52 -8.34
C ASP A 254 -4.53 4.60 -7.63
N HIS A 255 -3.25 4.30 -7.42
CA HIS A 255 -2.41 5.18 -6.63
C HIS A 255 -2.12 6.51 -7.33
N TYR A 256 -2.14 6.60 -8.67
CA TYR A 256 -1.94 7.87 -9.38
C TYR A 256 -3.08 8.85 -9.05
N THR A 257 -4.32 8.38 -9.14
CA THR A 257 -5.49 9.17 -8.74
C THR A 257 -5.40 9.57 -7.28
N ARG A 258 -5.11 8.61 -6.38
CA ARG A 258 -4.97 8.88 -4.94
C ARG A 258 -3.90 9.93 -4.64
N VAL A 259 -2.70 9.80 -5.20
CA VAL A 259 -1.60 10.75 -5.00
C VAL A 259 -1.95 12.14 -5.50
N ARG A 260 -2.63 12.27 -6.65
CA ARG A 260 -3.16 13.56 -7.10
C ARG A 260 -4.11 14.18 -6.07
N THR A 261 -4.99 13.40 -5.45
CA THR A 261 -5.88 13.90 -4.38
C THR A 261 -5.10 14.33 -3.14
N TYR A 262 -4.07 13.58 -2.72
CA TYR A 262 -3.25 13.93 -1.56
C TYR A 262 -2.45 15.22 -1.79
N LYS A 263 -1.86 15.39 -2.98
CA LYS A 263 -1.16 16.62 -3.36
C LYS A 263 -2.09 17.82 -3.33
N ALA A 264 -3.28 17.71 -3.92
CA ALA A 264 -4.26 18.79 -3.93
C ALA A 264 -4.68 19.21 -2.51
N LEU A 265 -4.86 18.24 -1.61
CA LEU A 265 -5.18 18.52 -0.21
C LEU A 265 -4.02 19.15 0.54
N ALA A 266 -2.83 18.53 0.50
CA ALA A 266 -1.65 18.99 1.22
C ALA A 266 -1.25 20.43 0.83
N GLN A 267 -1.35 20.79 -0.46
CA GLN A 267 -0.95 22.11 -0.95
C GLN A 267 -1.94 23.24 -0.65
N ARG A 268 -3.23 22.93 -0.52
CA ARG A 268 -4.30 23.95 -0.42
C ARG A 268 -4.94 24.06 0.96
N TYR A 269 -4.91 22.98 1.73
CA TYR A 269 -5.72 22.86 2.95
C TYR A 269 -4.92 22.50 4.19
N TYR A 270 -3.62 22.24 4.09
CA TYR A 270 -2.75 22.04 5.23
C TYR A 270 -1.72 23.16 5.34
N ASP A 271 -1.29 23.43 6.57
CA ASP A 271 -0.17 24.31 6.86
C ASP A 271 1.13 23.65 6.35
N PRO A 272 1.87 24.27 5.40
CA PRO A 272 3.07 23.69 4.82
C PRO A 272 4.18 23.42 5.84
N ASP A 273 4.17 24.13 6.98
CA ASP A 273 5.17 23.94 8.04
C ASP A 273 4.79 22.81 9.02
N ARG A 274 3.55 22.29 8.92
CA ARG A 274 3.01 21.23 9.79
C ARG A 274 2.60 19.96 9.04
N ILE A 275 3.01 19.79 7.78
CA ILE A 275 2.76 18.58 7.01
C ILE A 275 3.99 18.11 6.24
N LEU A 276 4.21 16.80 6.26
CA LEU A 276 5.08 16.11 5.31
C LEU A 276 4.26 15.05 4.57
N LEU A 277 4.08 15.22 3.26
CA LEU A 277 3.52 14.20 2.37
C LEU A 277 4.65 13.30 1.88
N SER A 278 4.62 12.02 2.26
CA SER A 278 5.59 11.00 1.84
C SER A 278 4.86 9.75 1.34
N LEU A 279 5.31 9.14 0.25
CA LEU A 279 4.71 7.92 -0.30
C LEU A 279 5.43 6.69 0.22
N LEU A 280 4.66 5.72 0.72
CA LEU A 280 5.20 4.47 1.24
C LEU A 280 5.04 3.34 0.21
N PRO A 281 6.13 2.73 -0.30
CA PRO A 281 6.06 1.59 -1.23
C PRO A 281 5.77 0.26 -0.49
N LEU A 282 4.80 0.27 0.43
CA LEU A 282 4.40 -0.90 1.20
C LEU A 282 3.48 -1.82 0.38
N ALA A 283 3.75 -3.11 0.39
CA ALA A 283 2.78 -4.12 0.00
C ALA A 283 1.93 -4.51 1.22
N MET A 284 0.71 -3.98 1.32
CA MET A 284 -0.17 -4.26 2.45
C MET A 284 -0.55 -5.75 2.49
N ARG A 285 -0.78 -6.25 3.71
CA ARG A 285 -1.20 -7.63 3.97
C ARG A 285 -2.70 -7.75 4.26
N LEU A 286 -3.34 -6.63 4.58
CA LEU A 286 -4.70 -6.52 5.11
C LEU A 286 -4.88 -7.33 6.40
N ALA A 287 -3.86 -7.35 7.25
CA ALA A 287 -3.80 -8.16 8.47
C ALA A 287 -4.38 -7.46 9.72
N GLY A 288 -5.22 -6.44 9.51
CA GLY A 288 -5.93 -5.74 10.57
C GLY A 288 -5.01 -5.34 11.74
N PRO A 289 -5.19 -5.91 12.95
CA PRO A 289 -4.40 -5.57 14.12
C PRO A 289 -2.90 -5.76 13.98
N ARG A 290 -2.43 -6.90 13.47
CA ARG A 290 -0.99 -7.17 13.31
C ARG A 290 -0.35 -6.16 12.35
N GLU A 291 -1.06 -5.81 11.28
CA GLU A 291 -0.58 -4.81 10.33
C GLU A 291 -0.66 -3.38 10.89
N ALA A 292 -1.59 -3.06 11.80
CA ALA A 292 -1.58 -1.77 12.50
C ALA A 292 -0.33 -1.61 13.38
N LEU A 293 0.08 -2.68 14.09
CA LEU A 293 1.31 -2.69 14.87
C LEU A 293 2.55 -2.61 13.96
N TRP A 294 2.51 -3.28 12.82
CA TRP A 294 3.56 -3.17 11.79
C TRP A 294 3.67 -1.75 11.22
N HIS A 295 2.54 -1.10 10.94
CA HIS A 295 2.51 0.29 10.50
C HIS A 295 3.13 1.22 11.54
N ALA A 296 2.92 0.99 12.84
CA ALA A 296 3.55 1.77 13.91
C ALA A 296 5.08 1.64 13.87
N LEU A 297 5.60 0.41 13.74
CA LEU A 297 7.03 0.14 13.57
C LEU A 297 7.61 0.85 12.34
N ILE A 298 6.97 0.70 11.17
CA ILE A 298 7.43 1.33 9.93
C ILE A 298 7.48 2.86 10.08
N ARG A 299 6.46 3.44 10.74
CA ARG A 299 6.35 4.89 10.93
C ARG A 299 7.34 5.41 11.96
N ARG A 300 7.64 4.64 13.02
CA ARG A 300 8.79 4.90 13.89
C ARG A 300 10.07 4.98 13.09
N ASN A 301 10.32 4.04 12.19
CA ASN A 301 11.52 4.06 11.36
C ASN A 301 11.58 5.30 10.45
N HIS A 302 10.45 5.88 10.06
CA HIS A 302 10.39 7.16 9.34
C HIS A 302 10.38 8.42 10.25
N GLY A 303 10.48 8.25 11.57
CA GLY A 303 10.58 9.36 12.53
C GLY A 303 9.27 9.73 13.25
N ALA A 304 8.19 8.97 13.07
CA ALA A 304 6.93 9.22 13.77
C ALA A 304 6.86 8.55 15.14
N ASN A 305 6.50 9.32 16.18
CA ASN A 305 6.26 8.84 17.54
C ASN A 305 4.75 8.70 17.85
N HIS A 306 3.88 9.10 16.94
CA HIS A 306 2.44 8.91 17.03
C HIS A 306 1.89 8.26 15.76
N LEU A 307 0.91 7.38 15.89
CA LEU A 307 0.18 6.79 14.77
C LEU A 307 -1.33 6.95 14.97
N ILE A 308 -2.00 7.50 13.97
CA ILE A 308 -3.46 7.51 13.94
C ILE A 308 -3.95 6.11 13.58
N VAL A 309 -4.72 5.49 14.47
CA VAL A 309 -5.32 4.17 14.25
C VAL A 309 -6.83 4.27 14.16
N GLY A 310 -7.33 3.90 12.99
CA GLY A 310 -8.72 3.96 12.56
C GLY A 310 -9.62 2.86 13.12
N ARG A 311 -10.94 3.07 13.02
CA ARG A 311 -11.90 1.96 12.92
C ARG A 311 -11.54 1.08 11.72
N ASP A 312 -11.57 -0.24 11.89
CA ASP A 312 -11.25 -1.24 10.84
C ASP A 312 -9.86 -1.03 10.19
N HIS A 313 -8.88 -0.51 10.94
CA HIS A 313 -7.54 -0.19 10.42
C HIS A 313 -6.91 -1.41 9.75
N ALA A 314 -6.44 -1.23 8.50
CA ALA A 314 -5.87 -2.30 7.68
C ALA A 314 -6.76 -3.55 7.49
N SER A 315 -8.08 -3.44 7.69
CA SER A 315 -9.01 -4.55 7.46
C SER A 315 -9.36 -4.73 5.97
N PRO A 316 -9.51 -5.97 5.47
CA PRO A 316 -10.06 -6.27 4.16
C PRO A 316 -11.60 -6.18 4.13
N GLY A 317 -12.25 -6.02 5.27
CA GLY A 317 -13.71 -5.91 5.39
C GLY A 317 -14.33 -7.19 5.91
N LYS A 318 -15.22 -7.79 5.11
CA LYS A 318 -16.05 -8.95 5.50
C LYS A 318 -15.69 -10.21 4.72
N ASP A 319 -15.74 -11.32 5.42
CA ASP A 319 -15.53 -12.68 4.91
C ASP A 319 -16.66 -13.16 3.97
N SER A 320 -16.61 -14.43 3.56
CA SER A 320 -17.58 -15.05 2.66
C SER A 320 -18.98 -15.21 3.29
N THR A 321 -19.09 -15.17 4.61
CA THR A 321 -20.35 -15.25 5.36
C THR A 321 -20.96 -13.86 5.65
N GLY A 322 -20.21 -12.78 5.38
CA GLY A 322 -20.62 -11.41 5.67
C GLY A 322 -20.20 -10.92 7.06
N THR A 323 -19.37 -11.70 7.77
CA THR A 323 -18.81 -11.36 9.08
C THR A 323 -17.52 -10.55 8.90
N PRO A 324 -17.29 -9.46 9.67
CA PRO A 324 -16.03 -8.73 9.64
C PRO A 324 -14.84 -9.64 10.00
N PHE A 325 -13.73 -9.56 9.25
CA PHE A 325 -12.52 -10.33 9.56
C PHE A 325 -11.89 -9.97 10.91
N TYR A 326 -12.04 -8.72 11.33
CA TYR A 326 -11.51 -8.20 12.59
C TYR A 326 -12.58 -7.32 13.25
N GLY A 327 -12.55 -7.21 14.57
CA GLY A 327 -13.37 -6.25 15.28
C GLY A 327 -12.99 -4.80 14.94
N PRO A 328 -13.93 -3.85 15.04
CA PRO A 328 -13.73 -2.48 14.57
C PRO A 328 -12.59 -1.74 15.28
N TYR A 329 -12.23 -2.13 16.50
CA TYR A 329 -11.20 -1.48 17.32
C TYR A 329 -10.06 -2.42 17.73
N ASP A 330 -10.03 -3.66 17.22
CA ASP A 330 -8.99 -4.65 17.58
C ASP A 330 -7.58 -4.12 17.26
N ALA A 331 -7.46 -3.39 16.15
CA ALA A 331 -6.20 -2.78 15.74
C ALA A 331 -5.73 -1.69 16.71
N GLN A 332 -6.64 -0.86 17.18
CA GLN A 332 -6.33 0.18 18.15
C GLN A 332 -5.86 -0.44 19.48
N GLN A 333 -6.56 -1.47 19.95
CA GLN A 333 -6.22 -2.17 21.19
C GLN A 333 -4.82 -2.80 21.12
N LEU A 334 -4.48 -3.48 20.02
CA LEU A 334 -3.18 -4.14 19.89
C LEU A 334 -2.03 -3.13 19.83
N VAL A 335 -2.18 -2.02 19.07
CA VAL A 335 -1.14 -0.98 19.03
C VAL A 335 -1.02 -0.29 20.39
N GLN A 336 -2.12 -0.07 21.10
CA GLN A 336 -2.07 0.52 22.45
C GLN A 336 -1.36 -0.39 23.46
N GLN A 337 -1.58 -1.71 23.39
CA GLN A 337 -0.91 -2.69 24.25
C GLN A 337 0.61 -2.69 24.08
N HIS A 338 1.10 -2.50 22.84
CA HIS A 338 2.52 -2.56 22.50
C HIS A 338 3.17 -1.18 22.27
N GLY A 339 2.39 -0.10 22.34
CA GLY A 339 2.82 1.24 21.98
C GLY A 339 3.92 1.80 22.86
N GLN A 340 3.91 1.48 24.16
CA GLN A 340 4.97 1.87 25.09
C GLN A 340 6.31 1.21 24.73
N GLU A 341 6.29 -0.08 24.40
CA GLU A 341 7.50 -0.82 24.00
C GLU A 341 8.03 -0.36 22.64
N LEU A 342 7.13 -0.11 21.68
CA LEU A 342 7.49 0.46 20.39
C LEU A 342 7.87 1.95 20.48
N GLY A 343 7.57 2.65 21.56
CA GLY A 343 7.71 4.11 21.66
C GLY A 343 6.79 4.89 20.72
N VAL A 344 5.73 4.26 20.18
CA VAL A 344 4.75 4.91 19.29
C VAL A 344 3.41 4.95 19.99
N ALA A 345 2.95 6.16 20.30
CA ALA A 345 1.64 6.37 20.90
C ALA A 345 0.52 6.29 19.85
N VAL A 346 -0.60 5.69 20.23
CA VAL A 346 -1.80 5.67 19.39
C VAL A 346 -2.55 6.99 19.55
N VAL A 347 -2.92 7.60 18.44
CA VAL A 347 -3.96 8.64 18.41
C VAL A 347 -5.25 7.96 17.94
N PRO A 348 -6.22 7.70 18.84
CA PRO A 348 -7.46 7.02 18.49
C PRO A 348 -8.22 7.81 17.43
N PHE A 349 -8.60 7.14 16.34
CA PHE A 349 -9.66 7.69 15.51
C PHE A 349 -11.01 7.34 16.13
N ARG A 350 -11.74 8.37 16.54
CA ARG A 350 -13.15 8.26 16.89
C ARG A 350 -13.99 8.60 15.68
N GLU A 351 -15.05 7.85 15.43
CA GLU A 351 -15.91 8.05 14.27
C GLU A 351 -16.42 9.51 14.23
N LEU A 352 -16.04 10.22 13.17
CA LEU A 352 -16.46 11.59 12.91
C LEU A 352 -17.62 11.59 11.92
N VAL A 353 -18.63 12.39 12.21
CA VAL A 353 -19.80 12.63 11.35
C VAL A 353 -19.93 14.10 11.01
N TYR A 354 -20.55 14.40 9.87
CA TYR A 354 -20.88 15.77 9.50
C TYR A 354 -22.24 16.16 10.09
N LEU A 355 -22.32 17.35 10.70
CA LEU A 355 -23.52 17.93 11.29
C LEU A 355 -24.07 19.00 10.32
N PRO A 356 -25.11 18.70 9.52
CA PRO A 356 -25.55 19.62 8.46
C PRO A 356 -26.10 20.96 8.97
N GLU A 357 -26.61 20.99 10.20
CA GLU A 357 -27.19 22.19 10.82
C GLU A 357 -26.11 23.15 11.36
N GLU A 358 -24.91 22.64 11.60
CA GLU A 358 -23.80 23.38 12.22
C GLU A 358 -22.61 23.56 11.26
N ASP A 359 -22.67 22.99 10.04
CA ASP A 359 -21.58 22.95 9.04
C ASP A 359 -20.21 22.59 9.64
N ARG A 360 -20.19 21.59 10.53
CA ARG A 360 -18.97 21.10 11.19
C ARG A 360 -18.97 19.59 11.35
N TYR A 361 -17.82 19.05 11.70
CA TYR A 361 -17.64 17.63 11.99
C TYR A 361 -17.51 17.44 13.49
N GLU A 362 -18.05 16.35 14.01
CA GLU A 362 -17.91 16.01 15.42
C GLU A 362 -17.83 14.50 15.64
N GLU A 363 -17.22 14.10 16.74
CA GLU A 363 -17.21 12.72 17.21
C GLU A 363 -18.64 12.27 17.55
N VAL A 364 -19.01 11.07 17.10
CA VAL A 364 -20.33 10.48 17.40
C VAL A 364 -20.57 10.38 18.92
N SER A 365 -19.51 10.19 19.72
CA SER A 365 -19.59 10.13 21.18
C SER A 365 -19.90 11.48 21.86
N ARG A 366 -19.71 12.61 21.17
CA ARG A 366 -19.88 13.97 21.73
C ARG A 366 -21.18 14.64 21.27
N ILE A 367 -21.97 13.98 20.45
CA ILE A 367 -23.25 14.51 19.95
C ILE A 367 -24.44 13.85 20.65
N PRO A 368 -25.53 14.58 20.92
CA PRO A 368 -26.78 14.00 21.38
C PRO A 368 -27.31 12.94 20.40
N ALA A 369 -27.93 11.87 20.92
CA ALA A 369 -28.37 10.70 20.11
C ALA A 369 -29.36 11.04 18.97
N HIS A 370 -30.08 12.17 19.08
CA HIS A 370 -31.06 12.61 18.07
C HIS A 370 -30.52 13.71 17.14
N THR A 371 -29.22 13.99 17.19
CA THR A 371 -28.59 14.99 16.32
C THR A 371 -28.60 14.49 14.89
N ARG A 372 -29.03 15.33 13.95
CA ARG A 372 -29.03 14.99 12.53
C ARG A 372 -27.58 14.94 12.02
N THR A 373 -27.18 13.79 11.51
CA THR A 373 -25.86 13.56 10.92
C THR A 373 -25.95 13.25 9.44
N ALA A 374 -24.87 13.46 8.70
CA ALA A 374 -24.75 12.98 7.32
C ALA A 374 -23.40 12.29 7.11
N SER A 375 -23.43 11.21 6.34
CA SER A 375 -22.27 10.42 5.93
C SER A 375 -22.51 9.86 4.53
N ILE A 376 -21.46 9.74 3.72
CA ILE A 376 -21.52 9.10 2.40
C ILE A 376 -20.55 7.92 2.40
N SER A 377 -21.07 6.72 2.20
CA SER A 377 -20.23 5.52 2.04
C SER A 377 -19.54 5.48 0.67
N GLY A 378 -18.44 4.74 0.55
CA GLY A 378 -17.76 4.55 -0.73
C GLY A 378 -18.66 3.94 -1.82
N THR A 379 -19.63 3.09 -1.46
CA THR A 379 -20.63 2.57 -2.41
C THR A 379 -21.52 3.70 -2.92
N GLN A 380 -22.01 4.59 -2.05
CA GLN A 380 -22.79 5.74 -2.47
C GLN A 380 -21.98 6.71 -3.34
N VAL A 381 -20.72 6.99 -3.00
CA VAL A 381 -19.81 7.80 -3.83
C VAL A 381 -19.76 7.27 -5.26
N ARG A 382 -19.60 5.96 -5.44
CA ARG A 382 -19.53 5.34 -6.77
C ARG A 382 -20.89 5.31 -7.46
N GLU A 383 -21.91 4.73 -6.82
CA GLU A 383 -23.18 4.38 -7.46
C GLU A 383 -24.17 5.55 -7.56
N GLN A 384 -24.19 6.43 -6.55
CA GLN A 384 -25.16 7.52 -6.47
C GLN A 384 -24.60 8.82 -7.07
N TYR A 385 -23.28 9.04 -6.96
CA TYR A 385 -22.63 10.26 -7.43
C TYR A 385 -21.86 10.07 -8.74
N LEU A 386 -20.67 9.46 -8.70
CA LEU A 386 -19.73 9.43 -9.83
C LEU A 386 -20.34 8.74 -11.07
N ASN A 387 -20.91 7.54 -10.91
CA ASN A 387 -21.53 6.79 -12.02
C ASN A 387 -22.69 7.53 -12.69
N ASN A 388 -23.38 8.41 -11.94
CA ASN A 388 -24.51 9.19 -12.44
C ASN A 388 -24.08 10.59 -12.92
N GLY A 389 -22.79 10.93 -12.82
CA GLY A 389 -22.28 12.26 -13.12
C GLY A 389 -22.77 13.36 -12.18
N LYS A 390 -23.21 12.99 -10.97
CA LYS A 390 -23.53 13.98 -9.93
C LYS A 390 -22.25 14.34 -9.18
N GLY A 391 -22.02 15.63 -9.00
CA GLY A 391 -20.89 16.13 -8.22
C GLY A 391 -20.98 15.71 -6.75
N LEU A 392 -19.84 15.35 -6.16
CA LEU A 392 -19.79 15.05 -4.73
C LEU A 392 -20.03 16.33 -3.92
N PRO A 393 -20.81 16.29 -2.82
CA PRO A 393 -21.08 17.48 -2.03
C PRO A 393 -19.81 18.07 -1.41
N ALA A 394 -19.72 19.40 -1.36
CA ALA A 394 -18.56 20.11 -0.80
C ALA A 394 -18.36 19.88 0.71
N TRP A 395 -19.42 19.50 1.44
CA TRP A 395 -19.30 19.02 2.82
C TRP A 395 -18.77 17.59 2.91
N PHE A 396 -18.77 16.81 1.83
CA PHE A 396 -18.20 15.48 1.87
C PHE A 396 -16.72 15.52 1.46
N THR A 397 -16.42 16.18 0.35
CA THR A 397 -15.06 16.21 -0.23
C THR A 397 -14.73 17.58 -0.78
N ARG A 398 -13.45 17.95 -0.79
CA ARG A 398 -13.00 19.20 -1.40
C ARG A 398 -13.24 19.18 -2.92
N PRO A 399 -13.57 20.31 -3.57
CA PRO A 399 -13.87 20.37 -5.00
C PRO A 399 -12.76 19.78 -5.88
N GLU A 400 -11.50 20.08 -5.57
CA GLU A 400 -10.35 19.57 -6.33
C GLU A 400 -10.25 18.05 -6.27
N VAL A 401 -10.52 17.47 -5.09
CA VAL A 401 -10.57 16.01 -4.92
C VAL A 401 -11.74 15.42 -5.69
N ALA A 402 -12.92 16.05 -5.66
CA ALA A 402 -14.07 15.61 -6.45
C ALA A 402 -13.76 15.60 -7.96
N THR A 403 -13.13 16.66 -8.48
CA THR A 403 -12.74 16.77 -9.88
C THR A 403 -11.76 15.66 -10.27
N ILE A 404 -10.70 15.44 -9.49
CA ILE A 404 -9.72 14.37 -9.75
C ILE A 404 -10.40 13.00 -9.77
N LEU A 405 -11.32 12.73 -8.83
CA LEU A 405 -12.06 11.47 -8.80
C LEU A 405 -13.01 11.31 -10.00
N ALA A 406 -13.65 12.39 -10.45
CA ALA A 406 -14.55 12.37 -11.60
C ALA A 406 -13.82 12.18 -12.95
N GLU A 407 -12.55 12.60 -13.05
CA GLU A 407 -11.70 12.32 -14.21
C GLU A 407 -11.41 10.82 -14.35
N THR A 408 -11.09 10.15 -13.24
CA THR A 408 -10.78 8.70 -13.22
C THR A 408 -12.04 7.84 -13.31
N TYR A 409 -13.13 8.28 -12.70
CA TYR A 409 -14.42 7.57 -12.68
C TYR A 409 -15.48 8.40 -13.41
N PRO A 410 -15.43 8.44 -14.75
CA PRO A 410 -16.41 9.19 -15.53
C PRO A 410 -17.81 8.58 -15.35
N PRO A 411 -18.87 9.37 -15.59
CA PRO A 411 -20.25 8.88 -15.54
C PRO A 411 -20.47 7.67 -16.48
N ARG A 412 -21.41 6.78 -16.18
CA ARG A 412 -21.70 5.59 -16.99
C ARG A 412 -21.97 5.91 -18.47
N HIS A 413 -22.66 7.00 -18.75
CA HIS A 413 -22.93 7.46 -20.12
C HIS A 413 -21.68 7.95 -20.88
N ARG A 414 -20.54 8.09 -20.20
CA ARG A 414 -19.22 8.42 -20.76
C ARG A 414 -18.23 7.25 -20.73
N GLN A 415 -18.51 6.18 -19.97
CA GLN A 415 -17.64 5.00 -19.88
C GLN A 415 -17.61 4.20 -21.19
N GLY A 416 -16.51 3.51 -21.45
CA GLY A 416 -16.44 2.51 -22.52
C GLY A 416 -17.25 1.26 -22.19
N VAL A 417 -17.78 0.59 -23.20
CA VAL A 417 -18.50 -0.69 -23.07
C VAL A 417 -18.15 -1.59 -24.24
N CYS A 418 -17.94 -2.88 -23.98
CA CYS A 418 -17.80 -3.90 -25.01
C CYS A 418 -19.16 -4.59 -25.22
N ILE A 419 -19.64 -4.62 -26.46
CA ILE A 419 -20.86 -5.34 -26.84
C ILE A 419 -20.43 -6.53 -27.68
N TRP A 420 -20.48 -7.72 -27.07
CA TRP A 420 -19.96 -8.94 -27.67
C TRP A 420 -21.07 -9.76 -28.35
N PHE A 421 -21.08 -9.77 -29.69
CA PHE A 421 -22.01 -10.59 -30.45
C PHE A 421 -21.45 -12.01 -30.66
N THR A 422 -22.17 -13.01 -30.17
CA THR A 422 -21.85 -14.44 -30.37
C THR A 422 -23.07 -15.19 -30.91
N GLY A 423 -22.84 -16.21 -31.75
CA GLY A 423 -23.91 -16.96 -32.41
C GLY A 423 -23.47 -17.62 -33.72
N LEU A 424 -24.34 -18.45 -34.28
CA LEU A 424 -24.09 -19.23 -35.50
C LEU A 424 -23.75 -18.35 -36.72
N SER A 425 -23.06 -18.93 -37.71
CA SER A 425 -22.86 -18.28 -39.00
C SER A 425 -24.20 -17.94 -39.64
N GLY A 426 -24.34 -16.75 -40.23
CA GLY A 426 -25.60 -16.28 -40.82
C GLY A 426 -26.67 -15.81 -39.82
N ALA A 427 -26.43 -15.84 -38.50
CA ALA A 427 -27.40 -15.40 -37.49
C ALA A 427 -27.65 -13.88 -37.41
N GLY A 428 -27.15 -13.09 -38.35
CA GLY A 428 -27.35 -11.63 -38.39
C GLY A 428 -26.45 -10.80 -37.46
N LYS A 429 -25.36 -11.37 -36.92
CA LYS A 429 -24.44 -10.67 -36.00
C LYS A 429 -23.83 -9.41 -36.62
N SER A 430 -23.25 -9.53 -37.83
CA SER A 430 -22.59 -8.39 -38.50
C SER A 430 -23.60 -7.29 -38.82
N THR A 431 -24.77 -7.64 -39.35
CA THR A 431 -25.87 -6.68 -39.58
C THR A 431 -26.31 -5.97 -38.30
N THR A 432 -26.47 -6.70 -37.19
CA THR A 432 -26.83 -6.11 -35.90
C THR A 432 -25.74 -5.16 -35.39
N ALA A 433 -24.47 -5.54 -35.53
CA ALA A 433 -23.33 -4.72 -35.14
C ALA A 433 -23.22 -3.43 -35.97
N GLU A 434 -23.47 -3.50 -37.28
CA GLU A 434 -23.49 -2.33 -38.18
C GLU A 434 -24.62 -1.35 -37.81
N VAL A 435 -25.86 -1.85 -37.65
CA VAL A 435 -26.99 -1.00 -37.23
C VAL A 435 -26.71 -0.34 -35.88
N LEU A 436 -26.23 -1.12 -34.90
CA LEU A 436 -25.87 -0.59 -33.59
C LEU A 436 -24.74 0.45 -33.68
N THR A 437 -23.75 0.23 -34.54
CA THR A 437 -22.65 1.18 -34.77
C THR A 437 -23.18 2.52 -35.26
N THR A 438 -24.06 2.51 -36.27
CA THR A 438 -24.71 3.73 -36.77
C THR A 438 -25.48 4.44 -35.66
N LEU A 439 -26.32 3.72 -34.91
CA LEU A 439 -27.09 4.30 -33.79
C LEU A 439 -26.18 4.92 -32.72
N LEU A 440 -25.07 4.27 -32.37
CA LEU A 440 -24.12 4.79 -31.39
C LEU A 440 -23.38 6.04 -31.89
N LEU A 441 -22.97 6.06 -33.17
CA LEU A 441 -22.34 7.22 -33.80
C LEU A 441 -23.30 8.42 -33.86
N GLU A 442 -24.58 8.20 -34.19
CA GLU A 442 -25.63 9.21 -34.16
C GLU A 442 -25.81 9.83 -32.75
N HIS A 443 -25.52 9.07 -31.70
CA HIS A 443 -25.54 9.53 -30.30
C HIS A 443 -24.18 10.05 -29.81
N GLY A 444 -23.24 10.34 -30.72
CA GLY A 444 -21.95 10.97 -30.40
C GLY A 444 -20.96 10.06 -29.70
N ARG A 445 -21.11 8.73 -29.82
CA ARG A 445 -20.19 7.75 -29.23
C ARG A 445 -19.11 7.39 -30.23
N GLN A 446 -17.87 7.23 -29.76
CA GLN A 446 -16.81 6.63 -30.56
C GLN A 446 -16.96 5.11 -30.53
N VAL A 447 -16.92 4.47 -31.70
CA VAL A 447 -17.15 3.03 -31.86
C VAL A 447 -15.96 2.42 -32.60
N THR A 448 -15.46 1.30 -32.09
CA THR A 448 -14.50 0.42 -32.79
C THR A 448 -15.19 -0.90 -33.08
N VAL A 449 -15.26 -1.29 -34.35
CA VAL A 449 -15.85 -2.56 -34.77
C VAL A 449 -14.75 -3.58 -35.01
N LEU A 450 -14.79 -4.68 -34.27
CA LEU A 450 -13.90 -5.83 -34.44
C LEU A 450 -14.68 -6.99 -35.05
N ASP A 451 -14.88 -6.95 -36.37
CA ASP A 451 -15.54 -8.05 -37.09
C ASP A 451 -14.60 -9.26 -37.23
N GLY A 452 -15.15 -10.47 -37.22
CA GLY A 452 -14.40 -11.72 -37.25
C GLY A 452 -13.45 -11.84 -38.44
N ASP A 453 -13.84 -11.31 -39.61
CA ASP A 453 -13.01 -11.31 -40.81
C ASP A 453 -11.87 -10.27 -40.73
N VAL A 454 -12.14 -9.09 -40.14
CA VAL A 454 -11.14 -8.05 -39.88
C VAL A 454 -10.12 -8.54 -38.85
N VAL A 455 -10.59 -9.16 -37.76
CA VAL A 455 -9.74 -9.77 -36.73
C VAL A 455 -8.89 -10.90 -37.33
N ARG A 456 -9.46 -11.80 -38.14
CA ARG A 456 -8.69 -12.87 -38.79
C ARG A 456 -7.61 -12.33 -39.72
N THR A 457 -7.89 -11.23 -40.41
CA THR A 457 -6.94 -10.62 -41.34
C THR A 457 -5.80 -9.91 -40.62
N HIS A 458 -6.08 -9.18 -39.53
CA HIS A 458 -5.12 -8.27 -38.92
C HIS A 458 -4.54 -8.74 -37.57
N LEU A 459 -5.28 -9.53 -36.79
CA LEU A 459 -4.92 -9.93 -35.43
C LEU A 459 -4.66 -11.44 -35.28
N SER A 460 -5.19 -12.26 -36.19
CA SER A 460 -5.13 -13.74 -36.10
C SER A 460 -4.56 -14.43 -37.34
N LYS A 461 -3.76 -13.70 -38.13
CA LYS A 461 -3.02 -14.27 -39.26
C LYS A 461 -2.13 -15.42 -38.79
N GLY A 462 -2.28 -16.60 -39.40
CA GLY A 462 -1.53 -17.81 -39.05
C GLY A 462 -2.23 -18.77 -38.06
N LEU A 463 -3.37 -18.39 -37.47
CA LEU A 463 -4.20 -19.32 -36.69
C LEU A 463 -5.14 -20.11 -37.62
N GLY A 464 -5.26 -21.41 -37.38
CA GLY A 464 -6.18 -22.28 -38.09
C GLY A 464 -7.63 -22.20 -37.58
N PHE A 465 -8.33 -23.34 -37.65
CA PHE A 465 -9.71 -23.49 -37.21
C PHE A 465 -9.89 -24.53 -36.09
N GLY A 466 -8.78 -25.03 -35.53
CA GLY A 466 -8.79 -25.93 -34.38
C GLY A 466 -9.35 -25.26 -33.13
N LYS A 467 -9.67 -26.04 -32.10
CA LYS A 467 -10.21 -25.53 -30.83
C LYS A 467 -9.25 -24.53 -30.19
N GLU A 468 -7.98 -24.90 -30.06
CA GLU A 468 -6.94 -24.06 -29.44
C GLU A 468 -6.73 -22.75 -30.20
N ASP A 469 -6.68 -22.80 -31.54
CA ASP A 469 -6.58 -21.61 -32.40
C ASP A 469 -7.76 -20.66 -32.23
N ARG A 470 -8.98 -21.20 -32.09
CA ARG A 470 -10.18 -20.39 -31.84
C ARG A 470 -10.14 -19.75 -30.46
N ASP A 471 -9.70 -20.50 -29.45
CA ASP A 471 -9.56 -19.97 -28.09
C ASP A 471 -8.51 -18.85 -28.04
N ILE A 472 -7.37 -19.01 -28.73
CA ILE A 472 -6.35 -17.96 -28.89
C ILE A 472 -6.93 -16.75 -29.63
N ASN A 473 -7.65 -16.96 -30.74
CA ASN A 473 -8.30 -15.88 -31.49
C ASN A 473 -9.26 -15.08 -30.60
N ILE A 474 -10.08 -15.76 -29.79
CA ILE A 474 -11.00 -15.09 -28.84
C ILE A 474 -10.23 -14.32 -27.77
N ARG A 475 -9.17 -14.90 -27.19
CA ARG A 475 -8.31 -14.20 -26.22
C ARG A 475 -7.67 -12.95 -26.82
N ARG A 476 -7.26 -12.98 -28.09
CA ARG A 476 -6.71 -11.81 -28.81
C ARG A 476 -7.72 -10.70 -29.05
N ILE A 477 -9.00 -11.03 -29.21
CA ILE A 477 -10.06 -10.00 -29.32
C ILE A 477 -10.36 -9.38 -27.95
N GLY A 478 -10.24 -10.18 -26.88
CA GLY A 478 -10.48 -9.70 -25.50
C GLY A 478 -9.37 -8.84 -24.91
N PHE A 479 -8.13 -8.97 -25.40
CA PHE A 479 -6.99 -8.11 -25.07
C PHE A 479 -7.01 -6.85 -25.94
#